data_AF-A0A4P2QUS2-F1
#
_entry.id   AF-A0A4P2QUS2-F1
#
_cell.length_a   1.000
_cell.length_b   1.000
_cell.length_c   1.000
_cell.angle_alpha   90.00
_cell.angle_beta   90.00
_cell.angle_gamma   90.00
#
_symmetry.space_group_name_H-M   'P 1'
#
loop_
_entity.id
_entity.type
_entity.pdbx_description
1 polymer ?
#
loop_
_entity_poly.entity_id
_entity_poly.type
_entity_poly.pdbx_seq_one_letter_code
_entity_poly.pdbx_strand_id
1 'polypeptide(L)' 'MKVETLPQRGWTNFETAMDVVEGELGDGPYLFGDWFTAADVMIGSMFIWKRLWGAPPGRPKLEAYVDRLMARPHMKIFK' A
#
# COMPACT_ATOMS: atom_id res chain seq x y z
N MET A 1 8.35 -14.46 14.77
CA MET A 1 9.36 -13.95 15.73
C MET A 1 9.17 -12.44 15.84
N LYS A 2 8.58 -11.94 16.94
CA LYS A 2 8.37 -10.50 17.19
C LYS A 2 9.60 -9.97 17.94
N VAL A 3 10.71 -9.84 17.23
CA VAL A 3 11.88 -9.11 17.75
C VAL A 3 11.80 -7.73 17.14
N GLU A 4 11.72 -6.71 17.98
CA GLU A 4 11.75 -5.32 17.54
C GLU A 4 13.16 -5.02 17.04
N THR A 5 13.30 -4.85 15.73
CA THR A 5 14.58 -4.57 15.08
C THR A 5 14.81 -3.07 15.07
N LEU A 6 15.97 -2.64 15.57
CA LEU A 6 16.43 -1.25 15.38
C LEU A 6 16.40 -0.93 13.87
N PRO A 7 16.03 0.29 13.45
CA PRO A 7 16.06 0.65 12.04
C PRO A 7 17.49 0.50 11.50
N GLN A 8 17.78 -0.60 10.81
CA GLN A 8 19.04 -0.76 10.09
C GLN A 8 19.12 0.35 9.04
N ARG A 9 20.09 1.27 9.15
CA ARG A 9 20.38 2.40 8.24
C ARG A 9 19.51 2.44 6.96
N GLY A 10 18.32 3.04 7.06
CA GLY A 10 17.41 3.26 5.93
C GLY A 10 16.17 2.34 5.84
N TRP A 11 16.08 1.29 6.66
CA TRP A 11 14.90 0.42 6.74
C TRP A 11 14.00 0.84 7.90
N THR A 12 12.72 1.03 7.62
CA THR A 12 11.68 1.34 8.60
C THR A 12 10.79 0.12 8.87
N ASN A 13 10.02 0.15 9.95
CA ASN A 13 9.01 -0.87 10.20
C ASN A 13 7.77 -0.63 9.32
N PHE A 14 6.96 -1.67 9.14
CA PHE A 14 5.81 -1.62 8.24
C PHE A 14 4.71 -0.68 8.72
N GLU A 15 4.56 -0.50 10.04
CA GLU A 15 3.57 0.43 10.62
C GLU A 15 3.86 1.87 10.20
N THR A 16 5.12 2.29 10.34
CA THR A 16 5.57 3.62 9.91
C THR A 16 5.45 3.79 8.40
N ALA A 17 5.70 2.75 7.60
CA ALA A 17 5.48 2.81 6.16
C ALA A 17 3.99 3.02 5.83
N MET A 18 3.08 2.37 6.55
CA MET A 18 1.63 2.61 6.40
C MET A 18 1.24 4.03 6.78
N ASP A 19 1.79 4.57 7.87
CA ASP A 19 1.54 5.96 8.29
C ASP A 19 1.92 6.96 7.20
N VAL A 20 3.11 6.79 6.61
CA VAL A 20 3.58 7.67 5.52
C VAL A 20 2.66 7.55 4.30
N VAL A 21 2.36 6.34 3.84
CA VAL A 21 1.52 6.15 2.65
C VAL A 21 0.11 6.69 2.88
N GLU A 22 -0.48 6.46 4.04
CA GLU A 22 -1.80 6.96 4.39
C GLU A 22 -1.82 8.50 4.50
N GLY A 23 -0.73 9.10 4.97
CA GLY A 23 -0.53 10.54 4.98
C GLY A 23 -0.43 11.15 3.57
N GLU A 24 0.41 10.56 2.70
CA GLU A 24 0.59 11.03 1.31
C GLU A 24 -0.67 10.82 0.45
N LEU A 25 -1.43 9.75 0.72
CA LEU A 25 -2.73 9.54 0.07
C LEU A 25 -3.71 10.67 0.41
N GLY A 26 -3.60 11.24 1.61
CA GLY A 26 -4.47 12.31 2.10
C GLY A 26 -5.94 11.92 2.01
N ASP A 27 -6.71 12.73 1.28
CA ASP A 27 -8.12 12.47 0.97
C ASP A 27 -8.33 12.05 -0.50
N GLY A 28 -7.24 11.92 -1.26
CA GLY A 28 -7.26 11.56 -2.68
C GLY A 28 -7.45 10.06 -2.92
N PRO A 29 -7.87 9.68 -4.14
CA PRO A 29 -7.98 8.26 -4.51
C PRO A 29 -6.62 7.59 -4.77
N TYR A 30 -5.58 8.37 -5.12
CA TYR A 30 -4.21 7.92 -5.42
C TYR A 30 -3.17 8.82 -4.76
N LEU A 31 -1.90 8.42 -4.80
CA LEU A 31 -0.79 9.16 -4.16
C LEU A 31 -0.57 10.57 -4.73
N PHE A 32 -1.05 10.84 -5.93
CA PHE A 32 -1.04 12.17 -6.55
C PHE A 32 -2.46 12.73 -6.71
N GLY A 33 -3.33 12.45 -5.74
CA GLY A 33 -4.74 12.85 -5.79
C GLY A 33 -5.50 12.05 -6.85
N ASP A 34 -6.08 12.73 -7.82
CA ASP A 34 -6.86 12.08 -8.89
C ASP A 34 -5.99 11.40 -9.96
N TRP A 35 -4.68 11.59 -9.92
CA TRP A 35 -3.76 11.06 -10.92
C TRP A 35 -3.18 9.72 -10.50
N PHE A 36 -3.57 8.67 -11.22
CA PHE A 36 -2.95 7.36 -11.11
C PHE A 36 -1.57 7.37 -11.78
N THR A 37 -0.54 6.97 -11.04
CA THR A 37 0.86 7.03 -11.49
C THR A 37 1.61 5.72 -11.29
N ALA A 38 2.87 5.69 -11.76
CA ALA A 38 3.78 4.59 -11.46
C ALA A 38 4.04 4.42 -9.94
N ALA A 39 3.92 5.50 -9.14
CA ALA A 39 4.04 5.40 -7.69
C ALA A 39 2.97 4.47 -7.11
N ASP A 40 1.75 4.55 -7.62
CA ASP A 40 0.64 3.70 -7.18
C ASP A 40 0.83 2.24 -7.56
N VAL A 41 1.47 1.97 -8.69
CA VAL A 41 1.85 0.61 -9.08
C VAL A 41 2.89 0.06 -8.11
N MET A 42 3.96 0.81 -7.85
CA MET A 42 5.06 0.34 -7.01
C MET A 42 4.62 0.15 -5.56
N ILE A 43 4.04 1.17 -4.95
CA ILE A 43 3.64 1.17 -3.53
C ILE A 43 2.38 0.31 -3.34
N GLY A 44 1.38 0.47 -4.20
CA GLY A 44 0.14 -0.30 -4.14
C GLY A 44 0.32 -1.79 -4.31
N SER A 45 1.29 -2.23 -5.15
CA SER A 45 1.57 -3.66 -5.33
C SER A 45 1.97 -4.37 -4.03
N MET A 46 2.70 -3.69 -3.14
CA MET A 46 3.09 -4.23 -1.84
C MET A 46 1.85 -4.54 -0.98
N PHE A 47 0.89 -3.61 -0.94
CA PHE A 47 -0.35 -3.79 -0.16
C PHE A 47 -1.26 -4.86 -0.76
N ILE A 48 -1.37 -4.89 -2.08
CA ILE A 48 -2.09 -5.95 -2.80
C ILE A 48 -1.52 -7.32 -2.44
N TRP A 49 -0.20 -7.50 -2.54
CA TRP A 49 0.46 -8.77 -2.19
C TRP A 49 0.25 -9.16 -0.74
N LYS A 50 0.37 -8.21 0.19
CA LYS A 50 0.14 -8.46 1.61
C LYS A 50 -1.30 -8.94 1.87
N ARG A 51 -2.29 -8.33 1.22
CA ARG A 51 -3.70 -8.75 1.28
C ARG A 51 -3.92 -10.14 0.67
N LEU A 52 -3.30 -10.43 -0.48
CA LEU A 52 -3.39 -11.76 -1.12
C LEU A 52 -2.79 -12.87 -0.24
N TRP A 53 -1.75 -12.58 0.53
CA TRP A 53 -1.19 -13.51 1.53
C TRP A 53 -1.93 -13.51 2.87
N GLY A 54 -3.16 -13.01 2.91
CA GLY A 54 -4.03 -13.08 4.09
C GLY A 54 -3.66 -12.10 5.21
N ALA A 55 -2.84 -11.09 4.92
CA ALA A 55 -2.44 -10.06 5.85
C ALA A 55 -2.88 -8.67 5.33
N PRO A 56 -4.19 -8.35 5.28
CA PRO A 56 -4.66 -7.03 4.87
C PRO A 56 -3.99 -5.90 5.70
N PRO A 57 -3.84 -4.69 5.13
CA PRO A 57 -3.40 -3.49 5.87
C PRO A 57 -4.19 -3.24 7.16
N GLY A 58 -5.48 -3.54 7.19
CA GLY A 58 -6.33 -3.34 8.37
C GLY A 58 -6.67 -1.88 8.66
N ARG A 59 -6.37 -0.97 7.72
CA ARG A 59 -6.68 0.46 7.78
C ARG A 59 -7.65 0.84 6.68
N PRO A 60 -8.83 1.40 6.99
CA PRO A 60 -9.88 1.63 5.99
C PRO A 60 -9.42 2.44 4.76
N LYS A 61 -8.58 3.47 4.93
CA LYS A 61 -8.07 4.27 3.81
C LYS A 61 -7.19 3.43 2.87
N LEU A 62 -6.27 2.64 3.42
CA LEU A 62 -5.39 1.76 2.65
C LEU A 62 -6.13 0.60 2.02
N GLU A 63 -7.16 0.04 2.67
CA GLU A 63 -8.02 -0.98 2.04
C GLU A 63 -8.76 -0.41 0.84
N ALA A 64 -9.38 0.77 0.99
CA ALA A 64 -10.07 1.42 -0.10
C ALA A 64 -9.11 1.76 -1.26
N TYR A 65 -7.88 2.16 -0.94
CA TYR A 65 -6.82 2.36 -1.93
C TYR A 65 -6.52 1.06 -2.70
N VAL A 66 -6.30 -0.05 -2.00
CA VAL A 66 -6.10 -1.36 -2.61
C VAL A 66 -7.29 -1.78 -3.48
N ASP A 67 -8.52 -1.60 -3.00
CA ASP A 67 -9.74 -1.92 -3.76
C ASP A 67 -9.79 -1.15 -5.09
N ARG A 68 -9.46 0.16 -5.07
CA ARG A 68 -9.41 0.98 -6.30
C ARG A 68 -8.37 0.48 -7.28
N LEU A 69 -7.19 0.06 -6.81
CA LEU A 69 -6.14 -0.48 -7.65
C LEU A 69 -6.57 -1.81 -8.28
N MET A 70 -7.17 -2.69 -7.47
CA MET A 70 -7.64 -4.01 -7.89
C MET A 70 -8.79 -3.95 -8.91
N ALA A 71 -9.63 -2.92 -8.84
CA ALA A 71 -10.76 -2.71 -9.76
C ALA A 71 -10.34 -2.21 -11.16
N ARG A 72 -9.05 -1.92 -11.41
CA ARG A 72 -8.62 -1.33 -12.69
C ARG A 72 -8.75 -2.34 -13.85
N PRO A 73 -9.20 -1.92 -15.05
CA PRO A 73 -9.48 -2.82 -16.19
C PRO A 73 -8.32 -3.70 -16.66
N HIS A 74 -7.08 -3.29 -16.38
CA HIS A 74 -5.86 -4.02 -16.77
C HIS A 74 -5.09 -4.59 -15.58
N MET A 75 -5.69 -4.59 -14.38
CA MET A 75 -5.13 -5.29 -13.23
C MET A 75 -5.28 -6.80 -13.45
N LYS A 76 -4.21 -7.44 -13.92
CA LYS A 76 -4.12 -8.90 -14.10
C LYS A 76 -3.11 -9.44 -13.11
N ILE A 77 -3.59 -10.13 -12.08
CA ILE A 77 -2.74 -10.67 -11.01
C ILE A 77 -2.26 -12.09 -11.32
N PHE A 78 -3.04 -12.87 -12.06
CA PHE A 78 -2.64 -14.15 -12.65
C PHE A 78 -3.32 -14.31 -14.02
N LYS A 79 -2.73 -15.15 -14.89
CA LYS A 79 -3.32 -15.54 -16.17
C LYS A 79 -4.04 -16.88 -16.02
#